data_AF-A0ABD0PJG5-F1
#
_entry.id   AF-A0ABD0PJG5-F1
#
_cell.length_a   1.000
_cell.length_b   1.000
_cell.length_c   1.000
_cell.angle_alpha   90.00
_cell.angle_beta   90.00
_cell.angle_gamma   90.00
#
_symmetry.space_group_name_H-M   'P 1'
#
loop_
_entity.id
_entity.type
_entity.pdbx_description
1 polymer ?
#
loop_
_entity_poly.entity_id
_entity_poly.type
_entity_poly.pdbx_seq_one_letter_code
_entity_poly.pdbx_strand_id
1 'polypeptide(L)' 'HYMLTLMSVAAQIYKHPSIKNSINIVLVKMLIVEDEEVGPSISSNGGVTLRNFCAWQQLFNPASQRHPEHFDTAILFTRE' A
#
# COMPACT_ATOMS: atom_id res chain seq x y z
N HIS A 1 -0.13 -13.39 8.07
CA HIS A 1 1.21 -13.07 8.64
C HIS A 1 2.25 -12.62 7.61
N TYR A 2 2.38 -13.27 6.44
CA TYR A 2 3.41 -12.94 5.44
C TYR A 2 3.55 -11.43 5.11
N MET A 3 2.44 -10.75 4.79
CA MET A 3 2.43 -9.31 4.51
C MET A 3 2.93 -8.46 5.69
N LEU A 4 2.53 -8.79 6.93
CA LEU A 4 2.99 -8.07 8.12
C LEU A 4 4.50 -8.24 8.34
N THR A 5 5.05 -9.42 8.06
CA THR A 5 6.49 -9.66 8.12
C THR A 5 7.24 -8.80 7.11
N LEU A 6 6.78 -8.75 5.85
CA LEU A 6 7.37 -7.89 4.82
C LEU A 6 7.35 -6.42 5.24
N MET A 7 6.21 -5.92 5.72
CA MET A 7 6.09 -4.55 6.19
C MET A 7 6.95 -4.27 7.42
N SER A 8 7.11 -5.24 8.32
CA SER A 8 8.02 -5.13 9.48
C SER A 8 9.47 -5.01 9.05
N VAL A 9 9.92 -5.80 8.07
CA VAL A 9 11.28 -5.70 7.52
C VAL A 9 11.48 -4.36 6.83
N ALA A 10 10.53 -3.91 6.00
CA ALA A 10 10.59 -2.60 5.38
C ALA A 10 10.67 -1.48 6.43
N ALA A 11 9.84 -1.52 7.48
CA ALA A 11 9.87 -0.54 8.56
C ALA A 11 11.22 -0.50 9.29
N GLN A 12 11.90 -1.65 9.47
CA GLN A 12 13.24 -1.69 10.05
C GLN A 12 14.29 -1.07 9.14
N ILE A 13 14.23 -1.32 7.83
CA ILE A 13 15.15 -0.72 6.85
C ILE A 13 15.01 0.81 6.85
N TYR A 14 13.79 1.33 6.84
CA TYR A 14 13.55 2.78 6.84
C TYR A 14 13.93 3.48 8.15
N LYS A 15 14.11 2.73 9.24
CA LYS A 15 14.66 3.23 10.50
C LYS A 15 16.19 3.25 10.55
N HIS A 16 16.86 2.72 9.54
CA HIS A 16 18.32 2.62 9.56
C HIS A 16 18.98 4.01 9.49
N PRO A 17 20.00 4.31 10.34
CA PRO A 17 20.60 5.65 10.42
C PRO A 17 21.24 6.15 9.11
N SER A 18 21.57 5.26 8.17
CA SER A 18 22.14 5.64 6.87
C SER A 18 21.24 6.58 6.05
N ILE A 19 19.92 6.55 6.27
CA ILE A 19 18.94 7.42 5.58
C ILE A 19 19.01 8.86 6.11
N LYS A 20 19.64 9.07 7.29
CA LYS A 20 19.84 10.39 7.94
C LYS A 20 18.55 11.17 8.20
N ASN A 21 17.40 10.50 8.12
CA ASN A 21 16.08 11.05 8.42
C ASN A 21 15.30 10.04 9.23
N SER A 22 14.43 10.53 10.12
CA SER A 22 13.51 9.67 10.86
C SER A 22 12.29 9.40 9.99
N ILE A 23 12.16 8.16 9.51
CA ILE A 23 11.01 7.70 8.76
C ILE A 23 10.36 6.55 9.53
N ASN A 24 9.08 6.69 9.86
CA ASN A 24 8.32 5.67 10.56
C ASN A 24 7.22 5.12 9.64
N ILE A 25 7.38 3.88 9.18
CA ILE A 25 6.36 3.19 8.40
C ILE A 25 5.36 2.55 9.37
N VAL A 26 4.08 2.90 9.23
CA VAL A 26 2.97 2.39 10.03
C VAL A 26 1.89 1.88 9.09
N LEU A 27 1.34 0.70 9.37
CA LEU A 27 0.24 0.13 8.60
C LEU A 27 -1.09 0.62 9.18
N VAL A 28 -1.84 1.41 8.40
CA VAL A 28 -3.16 1.95 8.80
C VAL A 28 -4.31 1.04 8.37
N LYS A 29 -4.22 0.45 7.18
CA LYS A 29 -5.26 -0.40 6.59
C LYS A 29 -4.63 -1.52 5.77
N MET A 30 -5.19 -2.72 5.84
CA MET A 30 -4.83 -3.87 5.01
C MET A 30 -6.12 -4.42 4.38
N LEU A 31 -6.14 -4.48 3.05
CA LEU A 31 -7.24 -5.06 2.28
C LEU A 31 -6.74 -6.33 1.61
N ILE A 32 -7.51 -7.41 1.72
CA ILE A 32 -7.28 -8.65 0.98
C ILE A 32 -8.42 -8.75 -0.02
N VAL A 33 -8.08 -8.71 -1.30
CA VAL A 33 -9.04 -8.86 -2.40
C VAL A 33 -9.10 -10.34 -2.74
N GLU A 34 -10.22 -10.99 -2.40
CA GLU A 34 -10.44 -12.42 -2.68
C GLU A 34 -11.08 -12.64 -4.05
N ASP A 35 -11.88 -11.69 -4.51
CA ASP A 35 -12.52 -11.67 -5.82
C ASP A 35 -11.83 -10.63 -6.71
N GLU A 36 -11.20 -11.10 -7.79
CA GLU A 36 -10.44 -10.23 -8.70
C GLU A 36 -11.32 -9.19 -9.40
N GLU A 37 -12.63 -9.47 -9.56
CA GLU A 37 -13.58 -8.56 -10.21
C GLU A 37 -13.84 -7.29 -9.39
N VAL A 38 -13.63 -7.34 -8.06
CA VAL A 38 -13.79 -6.17 -7.18
C VAL A 38 -12.47 -5.44 -6.92
N GLY A 39 -11.35 -6.01 -7.38
CA GLY A 39 -10.01 -5.45 -7.25
C GLY A 39 -9.68 -4.41 -8.31
N PRO A 40 -8.48 -3.81 -8.23
CA PRO A 40 -7.94 -3.06 -9.36
C PRO A 40 -7.64 -4.02 -10.52
N SER A 41 -8.04 -3.67 -11.74
CA SER A 41 -7.69 -4.45 -12.93
C SER A 41 -6.17 -4.52 -13.10
N ILE A 42 -5.65 -5.76 -13.13
CA ILE A 42 -4.23 -6.07 -13.34
C ILE A 42 -3.98 -6.33 -14.82
N SER A 43 -2.83 -5.86 -15.31
CA SER A 43 -2.36 -6.03 -16.68
C SER A 43 -0.89 -6.42 -16.67
N SER A 44 -0.47 -7.17 -17.69
CA SER A 44 0.95 -7.43 -17.98
C SER A 44 1.77 -6.16 -18.22
N ASN A 45 1.11 -5.04 -18.55
CA ASN A 45 1.74 -3.73 -18.56
C ASN A 45 1.66 -3.09 -17.16
N GLY A 46 2.79 -3.05 -16.45
CA GLY A 46 2.86 -2.48 -15.09
C GLY A 46 2.42 -1.02 -14.98
N GLY A 47 2.57 -0.21 -16.04
CA GLY A 47 2.09 1.18 -16.04
C GLY A 47 0.55 1.27 -16.08
N VAL A 48 -0.11 0.34 -16.78
CA VAL A 48 -1.57 0.22 -16.79
C VAL A 48 -2.07 -0.24 -15.42
N THR A 49 -1.45 -1.26 -14.83
CA THR A 49 -1.75 -1.75 -13.47
C THR A 49 -1.61 -0.64 -12.45
N LEU A 50 -0.53 0.15 -12.50
CA LEU A 50 -0.31 1.27 -11.57
C LEU A 50 -1.42 2.31 -11.66
N ARG A 51 -1.83 2.70 -12.88
CA ARG A 51 -2.93 3.66 -13.08
C ARG A 51 -4.24 3.13 -12.51
N ASN A 52 -4.57 1.86 -12.80
CA ASN A 52 -5.80 1.23 -12.32
C ASN A 52 -5.82 1.13 -10.79
N PHE A 53 -4.70 0.72 -10.18
CA PHE A 53 -4.56 0.67 -8.74
C PHE A 53 -4.70 2.05 -8.09
N CYS A 54 -4.07 3.08 -8.65
CA CYS A 54 -4.17 4.45 -8.14
C CYS A 54 -5.61 4.97 -8.14
N ALA A 55 -6.41 4.63 -9.15
CA ALA A 55 -7.84 4.98 -9.18
C ALA A 55 -8.64 4.19 -8.14
N TRP A 56 -8.41 2.88 -8.06
CA TRP A 56 -9.13 1.99 -7.15
C TRP A 56 -8.87 2.30 -5.67
N GLN A 57 -7.62 2.54 -5.28
CA GLN A 57 -7.27 2.80 -3.88
C GLN A 57 -7.97 4.05 -3.31
N GLN A 58 -8.28 5.05 -4.16
CA GLN A 58 -8.93 6.29 -3.72
C GLN A 58 -10.33 6.05 -3.16
N LEU A 59 -11.00 4.98 -3.58
CA LEU A 59 -12.31 4.59 -3.04
C LEU A 59 -12.26 4.30 -1.52
N PHE A 60 -11.08 3.98 -1.00
CA PHE A 60 -10.84 3.60 0.39
C PHE A 60 -10.07 4.64 1.20
N ASN A 61 -9.70 5.78 0.60
CA ASN A 61 -8.92 6.84 1.24
C ASN A 61 -9.80 8.05 1.58
N PRO A 62 -10.22 8.22 2.85
CA PRO A 62 -10.98 9.39 3.29
C PRO A 62 -10.25 10.70 2.97
N ALA A 63 -10.99 11.72 2.50
CA ALA A 63 -10.39 12.99 2.09
C ALA A 63 -9.74 13.77 3.25
N SER A 64 -10.24 13.61 4.48
CA SER A 64 -9.68 14.28 5.64
C SER A 64 -8.44 13.55 6.14
N GLN A 65 -7.29 14.25 6.14
CA GLN A 65 -6.03 13.75 6.70
C GLN A 65 -6.11 13.40 8.19
N ARG A 66 -7.12 13.93 8.91
CA ARG A 66 -7.34 13.62 10.32
C ARG A 66 -8.17 12.36 10.54
N HIS A 67 -8.72 11.78 9.48
CA HIS A 67 -9.49 10.55 9.59
C HIS A 67 -8.54 9.40 9.93
N PRO A 68 -8.86 8.53 10.92
CA PRO A 68 -7.95 7.47 11.36
C PRO A 68 -7.62 6.45 10.27
N GLU A 69 -8.49 6.30 9.27
CA GLU A 69 -8.25 5.43 8.12
C GLU A 69 -7.67 6.14 6.88
N HIS A 70 -7.35 7.44 6.97
CA HIS A 70 -6.60 8.11 5.92
C HIS A 70 -5.19 7.53 5.84
N PHE A 71 -4.70 7.30 4.61
CA PHE A 71 -3.34 6.81 4.39
C PHE A 71 -2.59 7.70 3.40
N ASP A 72 -1.30 7.93 3.68
CA ASP A 72 -0.42 8.75 2.85
C ASP A 72 0.02 8.03 1.57
N THR A 73 0.14 6.70 1.63
CA THR A 73 0.59 5.85 0.53
C THR A 73 -0.14 4.51 0.54
N ALA A 74 -0.34 3.93 -0.64
CA ALA A 74 -0.93 2.61 -0.83
C ALA A 74 0.04 1.73 -1.63
N ILE A 75 0.12 0.45 -1.28
CA ILE A 75 1.00 -0.53 -1.93
C ILE A 75 0.13 -1.71 -2.38
N LEU A 76 0.29 -2.12 -3.64
CA LEU A 76 -0.33 -3.32 -4.20
C LEU A 76 0.69 -4.45 -4.26
N PHE A 77 0.31 -5.62 -3.75
CA PHE A 77 1.04 -6.87 -3.96
C PHE A 77 0.22 -7.77 -4.90
N THR A 78 0.83 -8.25 -5.98
CA THR A 78 0.24 -9.19 -6.93
C THR A 78 1.21 -10.34 -7.22
N ARG A 79 0.69 -11.46 -7.74
CA ARG A 79 1.46 -12.68 -8.09
C ARG A 79 1.56 -12.93 -9.60
N GLU A 80 1.05 -12.01 -10.43
CA GLU A 80 1.26 -12.06 -11.89
C GLU A 80 2.74 -11.97 -12.28
#